data_AF-A0A1M5HAY6-F1
#
_entry.id   AF-A0A1M5HAY6-F1
#
_cell.length_a   1.000
_cell.length_b   1.000
_cell.length_c   1.000
_cell.angle_alpha   90.00
_cell.angle_beta   90.00
_cell.angle_gamma   90.00
#
_symmetry.space_group_name_H-M   'P 1'
#
loop_
_entity.id
_entity.type
_entity.pdbx_description
1 polymer ?
#
loop_
_entity_poly.entity_id
_entity_poly.type
_entity_poly.pdbx_seq_one_letter_code
_entity_poly.pdbx_strand_id
1 'polypeptide(L)' 'MKTYKRSATQTKILDAMDQVYDKLIEFKKKSNSELVIMKDNKIVKIKPKSL' A
#
# COMPACT_ATOMS: atom_id res chain seq x y z
N MET A 1 12.21 -24.88 -8.47
CA MET A 1 11.04 -24.11 -7.99
C MET A 1 9.96 -24.16 -9.05
N LYS A 2 8.72 -24.53 -8.72
CA LYS A 2 7.61 -24.43 -9.67
C LYS A 2 7.27 -22.94 -9.86
N THR A 3 7.43 -22.43 -11.07
CA THR A 3 7.06 -21.07 -11.43
C THR A 3 5.57 -21.02 -11.74
N TYR A 4 4.77 -20.60 -10.77
CA TYR A 4 3.34 -20.39 -10.98
C TYR A 4 3.16 -19.06 -11.72
N LYS A 5 2.79 -19.14 -13.01
CA LYS A 5 2.43 -17.95 -13.79
C LYS A 5 1.11 -17.40 -13.24
N ARG A 6 1.07 -16.11 -12.95
CA ARG A 6 -0.16 -15.43 -12.50
C ARG A 6 -1.20 -15.44 -13.61
N SER A 7 -2.47 -15.67 -13.26
CA SER A 7 -3.58 -15.49 -14.19
C SER A 7 -3.82 -14.00 -14.47
N ALA A 8 -4.49 -13.67 -15.58
CA ALA A 8 -4.83 -12.30 -15.91
C ALA A 8 -5.64 -11.61 -14.80
N THR A 9 -6.55 -12.34 -14.16
CA THR A 9 -7.33 -11.87 -13.01
C THR A 9 -6.43 -11.53 -11.82
N GLN A 10 -5.45 -12.39 -11.50
CA GLN A 10 -4.51 -12.14 -10.41
C GLN A 10 -3.66 -10.89 -10.66
N THR A 11 -3.19 -10.69 -11.89
CA THR A 11 -2.47 -9.47 -12.28
C THR A 11 -3.35 -8.23 -12.08
N LYS A 12 -4.59 -8.25 -12.59
CA LYS A 12 -5.51 -7.13 -12.46
C LYS A 12 -5.84 -6.78 -11.00
N ILE A 13 -5.93 -7.78 -10.12
CA ILE A 13 -6.14 -7.56 -8.68
C ILE A 13 -4.94 -6.84 -8.07
N LEU A 14 -3.71 -7.27 -8.39
CA LEU A 14 -2.50 -6.63 -7.88
C LEU A 14 -2.39 -5.18 -8.36
N ASP A 15 -2.62 -4.93 -9.65
CA ASP A 15 -2.60 -3.57 -10.21
C ASP A 15 -3.65 -2.67 -9.53
N ALA A 16 -4.83 -3.21 -9.24
CA ALA A 16 -5.87 -2.49 -8.51
C ALA A 16 -5.48 -2.21 -7.05
N MET A 17 -4.79 -3.15 -6.39
CA MET A 17 -4.29 -2.97 -5.02
C MET A 17 -3.22 -1.87 -4.96
N ASP A 18 -2.32 -1.83 -5.93
CA ASP A 18 -1.30 -0.78 -6.04
C ASP A 18 -1.96 0.61 -6.21
N GLN A 19 -2.97 0.70 -7.09
CA GLN A 19 -3.71 1.95 -7.27
C GLN A 19 -4.48 2.38 -5.99
N VAL A 20 -5.03 1.42 -5.23
CA VAL A 20 -5.69 1.71 -3.95
C VAL A 20 -4.68 2.22 -2.93
N TYR A 21 -3.50 1.62 -2.87
CA TYR A 21 -2.43 2.06 -1.98
C TYR A 21 -2.06 3.52 -2.24
N ASP A 22 -1.80 3.89 -3.50
CA ASP A 22 -1.44 5.27 -3.88
C ASP A 22 -2.52 6.29 -3.48
N LYS A 23 -3.78 5.98 -3.78
CA LYS A 23 -4.93 6.83 -3.43
C LYS A 23 -5.09 6.99 -1.92
N LEU A 24 -4.84 5.94 -1.14
CA LEU A 24 -4.89 6.01 0.32
C LEU A 24 -3.78 6.91 0.88
N ILE A 25 -2.57 6.82 0.33
CA ILE A 25 -1.46 7.72 0.73
C ILE A 25 -1.82 9.18 0.44
N GLU A 26 -2.32 9.48 -0.76
CA GLU A 26 -2.77 10.83 -1.10
C GLU A 26 -3.87 11.33 -0.15
N PHE A 27 -4.86 10.49 0.15
CA PHE A 27 -5.93 10.83 1.08
C PHE A 27 -5.40 11.11 2.49
N LYS A 28 -4.45 10.31 2.99
CA LYS A 28 -3.79 10.52 4.28
C LYS A 28 -3.00 11.83 4.32
N LYS A 29 -2.30 12.17 3.22
CA LYS A 29 -1.61 13.46 3.04
C LYS A 29 -2.59 14.63 3.11
N LYS A 30 -3.68 14.58 2.34
CA LYS A 30 -4.72 15.63 2.28
C LYS A 30 -5.46 15.82 3.62
N SER A 31 -5.79 14.72 4.29
CA SER A 31 -6.48 14.74 5.59
C SER A 31 -5.57 15.04 6.78
N ASN A 32 -4.26 15.21 6.54
CA ASN A 32 -3.23 15.37 7.57
C ASN A 32 -3.33 14.30 8.70
N SER A 33 -3.70 13.06 8.33
CA SER A 33 -3.88 11.95 9.28
C SER A 33 -2.70 10.98 9.26
N GLU A 34 -2.38 10.39 10.41
CA GLU A 34 -1.24 9.47 10.53
C GLU A 34 -1.44 8.21 9.68
N LEU A 35 -0.37 7.79 9.02
CA LEU A 35 -0.29 6.51 8.32
C LEU A 35 0.31 5.47 9.28
N VAL A 36 -0.41 4.40 9.55
CA VAL A 36 0.08 3.31 10.41
C VAL A 36 0.46 2.13 9.53
N ILE A 37 1.72 1.73 9.57
CA ILE A 37 2.25 0.60 8.81
C ILE A 37 2.94 -0.40 9.72
N MET A 38 3.09 -1.63 9.24
CA MET A 38 3.97 -2.62 9.86
C MET A 38 5.31 -2.59 9.14
N LYS A 39 6.38 -2.25 9.87
CA LYS A 39 7.76 -2.22 9.38
C LYS A 39 8.65 -2.98 10.34
N ASP A 40 9.45 -3.92 9.84
CA ASP A 40 10.35 -4.75 10.65
C ASP A 40 9.62 -5.42 11.83
N ASN A 41 8.42 -5.96 11.55
CA ASN A 41 7.54 -6.60 12.53
C ASN A 41 7.07 -5.69 13.68
N LYS A 42 7.18 -4.36 13.51
CA LYS A 42 6.74 -3.33 14.46
C LYS A 42 5.71 -2.42 13.82
N ILE A 43 4.78 -1.93 14.62
CA ILE A 43 3.80 -0.92 14.18
C ILE A 43 4.49 0.45 14.23
N VAL A 44 4.56 1.13 13.09
CA VAL A 44 5.14 2.46 12.94
C VAL A 44 4.06 3.43 12.47
N LYS A 45 4.02 4.61 13.07
CA LYS A 45 3.15 5.71 12.67
C LYS A 45 3.97 6.77 11.95
N ILE A 46 3.59 7.12 10.73
CA ILE A 46 4.25 8.13 9.91
C ILE A 46 3.33 9.35 9.81
N LYS A 47 3.86 10.52 10.17
CA LYS A 47 3.14 11.78 9.99
C LYS A 47 3.13 12.18 8.51
N PRO A 48 2.06 12.78 8.01
CA PRO A 48 1.96 13.27 6.63
C PRO A 48 3.14 14.15 6.19
N LYS A 49 3.67 14.99 7.08
CA LYS A 49 4.81 15.89 6.80
C LYS A 49 6.13 15.15 6.51
N SER A 50 6.23 13.87 6.86
CA SER A 50 7.41 13.02 6.66
C SER A 50 7.22 11.97 5.55
N LEU A 51 6.10 12.01 4.81
CA LEU A 51 5.79 11.16 3.64
C LEU A 51 5.98 11.92 2.33
#